data_AF-A0A7V7FYZ0-F1
#
_entry.id   AF-A0A7V7FYZ0-F1
#
_cell.length_a   1.000
_cell.length_b   1.000
_cell.length_c   1.000
_cell.angle_alpha   90.00
_cell.angle_beta   90.00
_cell.angle_gamma   90.00
#
_symmetry.space_group_name_H-M   'P 1'
#
loop_
_entity.id
_entity.type
_entity.pdbx_description
1 polymer ?
#
loop_
_entity_poly.entity_id
_entity_poly.type
_entity_poly.pdbx_seq_one_letter_code
_entity_poly.pdbx_strand_id
1 'polypeptide(L)'
;MRMNYYSASPAGLKAMLDLQNHVHKTAQEGELSDGLLGLIYTRVSQINGCAYCIDMHTKDARKAGETEQRLYALSAWRETPFYTPRERAALAWAEANTLLAGNGIDDALFEATREHFSERGLTDLTLAICTINAWNRLSISFAADAGSYQPA
;
A
#
# COMPACT_ATOMS: atom_id res chain seq x y z
N MET A 1 0.76 17.66 13.36
CA MET A 1 0.86 16.44 14.19
C MET A 1 0.26 16.65 15.58
N ARG A 2 -0.65 15.77 16.04
CA ARG A 2 -1.28 15.78 17.38
C ARG A 2 -0.35 15.23 18.47
N MET A 3 0.41 14.18 18.16
CA MET A 3 1.32 13.51 19.10
C MET A 3 2.46 12.85 18.32
N ASN A 4 3.68 12.96 18.85
CA ASN A 4 4.81 12.21 18.31
C ASN A 4 4.75 10.75 18.82
N TYR A 5 4.12 9.88 18.02
CA TYR A 5 3.96 8.47 18.35
C TYR A 5 5.25 7.66 18.23
N TYR A 6 6.27 8.15 17.50
CA TYR A 6 7.60 7.53 17.45
C TYR A 6 8.29 7.57 18.81
N SER A 7 8.25 8.71 19.50
CA SER A 7 8.83 8.83 20.84
C SER A 7 7.95 8.21 21.92
N ALA A 8 6.63 8.15 21.70
CA ALA A 8 5.70 7.61 22.70
C ALA A 8 5.76 6.08 22.83
N SER A 9 6.06 5.34 21.75
CA SER A 9 6.24 3.89 21.78
C SER A 9 7.35 3.41 20.85
N PRO A 10 8.63 3.64 21.20
CA PRO A 10 9.75 3.33 20.31
C PRO A 10 9.82 1.85 19.90
N ALA A 11 9.57 0.93 20.85
CA ALA A 11 9.56 -0.51 20.57
C ALA A 11 8.40 -0.92 19.66
N GLY A 12 7.22 -0.32 19.84
CA GLY A 12 6.07 -0.56 18.97
C GLY A 12 6.31 -0.09 17.53
N LEU A 13 6.93 1.09 17.38
CA LEU A 13 7.27 1.61 16.05
C LEU A 13 8.43 0.85 15.42
N LYS A 14 9.38 0.33 16.21
CA LYS A 14 10.38 -0.59 15.70
C LYS A 14 9.74 -1.84 15.10
N ALA A 15 8.74 -2.44 15.74
CA ALA A 15 8.05 -3.61 15.20
C ALA A 15 7.34 -3.30 13.87
N MET A 16 6.70 -2.14 13.76
CA MET A 16 6.10 -1.65 12.50
C MET A 16 7.16 -1.48 11.39
N LEU A 17 8.33 -0.93 11.72
CA LEU A 17 9.43 -0.76 10.78
C LEU A 17 10.05 -2.09 10.37
N ASP A 18 10.18 -3.06 11.30
CA ASP A 18 10.69 -4.40 10.99
C ASP A 18 9.76 -5.11 9.99
N LEU A 19 8.43 -4.96 10.14
CA LEU A 19 7.46 -5.47 9.16
C LEU A 19 7.58 -4.76 7.80
N GLN A 20 7.71 -3.43 7.80
CA GLN A 20 7.92 -2.67 6.56
C GLN A 20 9.21 -3.10 5.84
N ASN A 21 10.30 -3.31 6.59
CA ASN A 21 11.58 -3.76 6.04
C ASN A 21 11.46 -5.18 5.48
N HIS A 22 10.71 -6.07 6.13
CA HIS A 22 10.42 -7.39 5.59
C HIS A 22 9.69 -7.28 4.24
N VAL A 23 8.61 -6.49 4.15
CA VAL A 23 7.87 -6.27 2.91
C VAL A 23 8.78 -5.73 1.80
N HIS A 24 9.59 -4.72 2.07
CA HIS A 24 10.56 -4.20 1.09
C HIS A 24 11.59 -5.24 0.66
N LYS A 25 12.07 -6.08 1.59
CA LYS A 25 12.98 -7.17 1.25
C LYS A 25 12.30 -8.19 0.33
N THR A 26 11.05 -8.57 0.63
CA THR A 26 10.28 -9.48 -0.26
C THR A 26 10.07 -8.90 -1.65
N ALA A 27 10.00 -7.56 -1.75
CA ALA A 27 9.90 -6.90 -3.04
C ALA A 27 11.19 -6.99 -3.87
N GLN A 28 12.33 -6.82 -3.22
CA GLN A 28 13.64 -6.94 -3.85
C GLN A 28 13.98 -8.39 -4.26
N GLU A 29 13.48 -9.37 -3.50
CA GLU A 29 13.82 -10.79 -3.66
C GLU A 29 12.73 -11.59 -4.40
N GLY A 30 11.61 -10.98 -4.77
CA GLY A 30 10.40 -11.74 -5.03
C GLY A 30 9.40 -11.09 -5.98
N GLU A 31 8.14 -11.34 -5.66
CA GLU A 31 6.99 -11.19 -6.56
C GLU A 31 6.29 -9.83 -6.51
N LEU A 32 6.69 -8.96 -5.57
CA LEU A 32 6.14 -7.63 -5.40
C LEU A 32 7.16 -6.62 -5.89
N SER A 33 7.07 -6.11 -7.11
CA SER A 33 7.99 -5.05 -7.52
C SER A 33 7.79 -3.78 -6.67
N ASP A 34 8.84 -2.95 -6.54
CA ASP A 34 8.73 -1.65 -5.87
C ASP A 34 7.62 -0.77 -6.47
N GLY A 35 7.47 -0.82 -7.80
CA GLY A 35 6.37 -0.14 -8.50
C GLY A 35 5.00 -0.64 -8.06
N LEU A 36 4.80 -1.96 -7.94
CA LEU A 36 3.55 -2.54 -7.48
C LEU A 36 3.25 -2.13 -6.03
N LEU A 37 4.25 -2.14 -5.14
CA LEU A 37 4.09 -1.66 -3.77
C LEU A 37 3.69 -0.17 -3.73
N GLY A 38 4.34 0.67 -4.56
CA GLY A 38 4.00 2.10 -4.67
C GLY A 38 2.53 2.33 -5.04
N LEU A 39 2.00 1.56 -6.00
CA LEU A 39 0.58 1.60 -6.38
C LEU A 39 -0.34 1.16 -5.25
N ILE A 40 -0.05 0.00 -4.63
CA ILE A 40 -0.87 -0.53 -3.52
C ILE A 40 -0.90 0.46 -2.36
N TYR A 41 0.27 0.96 -1.95
CA TYR A 41 0.39 1.85 -0.81
C TYR A 41 -0.34 3.17 -1.06
N THR A 42 -0.21 3.71 -2.28
CA THR A 42 -0.96 4.91 -2.68
C THR A 42 -2.47 4.65 -2.69
N ARG A 43 -2.93 3.55 -3.30
CA ARG A 43 -4.36 3.25 -3.43
C ARG A 43 -5.02 3.00 -2.08
N VAL A 44 -4.40 2.22 -1.20
CA VAL A 44 -4.90 1.97 0.15
C VAL A 44 -4.97 3.28 0.95
N SER A 45 -3.95 4.13 0.81
CA SER A 45 -3.93 5.44 1.48
C SER A 45 -5.01 6.39 0.96
N GLN A 46 -5.33 6.35 -0.33
CA GLN A 46 -6.46 7.09 -0.92
C GLN A 46 -7.80 6.64 -0.32
N ILE A 47 -8.03 5.33 -0.18
CA ILE A 47 -9.26 4.77 0.40
C ILE A 47 -9.40 5.19 1.88
N ASN A 48 -8.31 5.09 2.64
CA ASN A 48 -8.31 5.44 4.06
C ASN A 48 -8.28 6.96 4.33
N GLY A 49 -8.01 7.80 3.32
CA GLY A 49 -7.88 9.25 3.49
C GLY A 49 -6.63 9.70 4.25
N CYS A 50 -5.53 8.92 4.21
CA CYS A 50 -4.28 9.32 4.87
C CYS A 50 -3.49 10.32 4.00
N ALA A 51 -3.72 11.62 4.18
CA ALA A 51 -3.03 12.67 3.40
C ALA A 51 -1.48 12.58 3.47
N TYR A 52 -0.92 12.30 4.65
CA TYR A 52 0.53 12.11 4.82
C TYR A 52 1.05 10.94 3.97
N CYS A 53 0.37 9.81 4.02
CA CYS A 53 0.77 8.59 3.31
C CYS A 53 0.61 8.75 1.79
N ILE A 54 -0.45 9.44 1.32
CA ILE A 54 -0.64 9.77 -0.09
C ILE A 54 0.52 10.64 -0.59
N ASP A 55 0.86 11.71 0.13
CA ASP A 55 1.98 12.60 -0.23
C ASP A 55 3.31 11.84 -0.31
N MET A 56 3.62 11.02 0.69
CA MET A 56 4.83 10.21 0.73
C MET A 56 4.90 9.22 -0.43
N HIS A 57 3.90 8.34 -0.56
CA HIS A 57 3.98 7.23 -1.51
C HIS A 57 3.86 7.67 -2.97
N THR A 58 3.16 8.77 -3.26
CA THR A 58 3.17 9.33 -4.62
C THR A 58 4.52 9.94 -4.97
N LYS A 59 5.20 10.62 -4.03
CA LYS A 59 6.56 11.13 -4.25
C LYS A 59 7.56 9.99 -4.47
N ASP A 60 7.50 8.94 -3.66
CA ASP A 60 8.35 7.75 -3.81
C ASP A 60 8.10 7.02 -5.13
N ALA A 61 6.83 6.79 -5.47
CA ALA A 61 6.46 6.11 -6.72
C ALA A 61 7.00 6.88 -7.95
N ARG A 62 6.86 8.20 -7.97
CA ARG A 62 7.43 9.03 -9.05
C ARG A 62 8.95 8.93 -9.12
N LYS A 63 9.63 8.96 -7.97
CA LYS A 63 11.09 8.77 -7.91
C LYS A 63 11.49 7.41 -8.49
N ALA A 64 10.67 6.38 -8.25
CA ALA A 64 10.85 5.04 -8.79
C ALA A 64 10.42 4.87 -10.26
N GLY A 65 10.01 5.95 -10.94
CA GLY A 65 9.67 5.95 -12.37
C GLY A 65 8.19 5.78 -12.69
N GLU A 66 7.29 5.80 -11.69
CA GLU A 66 5.86 5.81 -11.92
C GLU A 66 5.42 7.12 -12.60
N THR A 67 4.38 7.03 -13.43
CA THR A 67 3.91 8.16 -14.23
C THR A 67 2.76 8.91 -13.56
N GLU A 68 2.69 10.22 -13.78
CA GLU A 68 1.57 11.04 -13.30
C GLU A 68 0.23 10.54 -13.86
N GLN A 69 0.21 10.07 -15.12
CA GLN A 69 -1.00 9.49 -15.73
C GLN A 69 -1.54 8.32 -14.90
N ARG A 70 -0.66 7.38 -14.51
CA ARG A 70 -1.06 6.24 -13.69
C ARG A 70 -1.45 6.70 -12.28
N LEU A 71 -0.64 7.52 -11.60
CA LEU A 71 -0.96 8.00 -10.25
C LEU A 71 -2.30 8.74 -10.16
N TYR A 72 -2.61 9.61 -11.13
CA TYR A 72 -3.87 10.35 -11.17
C TYR A 72 -5.07 9.43 -11.49
N ALA A 73 -4.87 8.45 -12.37
CA ALA A 73 -5.90 7.47 -12.73
C ALA A 73 -6.13 6.39 -11.67
N LEU A 74 -5.24 6.25 -10.67
CA LEU A 74 -5.24 5.15 -9.72
C LEU A 74 -6.54 5.03 -8.91
N SER A 75 -7.20 6.13 -8.60
CA SER A 75 -8.50 6.10 -7.90
C SER A 75 -9.64 5.53 -8.74
N ALA A 76 -9.46 5.48 -10.07
CA ALA A 76 -10.41 4.99 -11.07
C ALA A 76 -9.81 3.87 -11.93
N TRP A 77 -8.82 3.14 -11.41
CA TRP A 77 -7.97 2.20 -12.16
C TRP A 77 -8.76 1.17 -12.99
N ARG A 78 -9.95 0.75 -12.54
CA ARG A 78 -10.81 -0.23 -13.22
C ARG A 78 -11.21 0.21 -14.63
N GLU A 79 -11.43 1.50 -14.83
CA GLU A 79 -11.87 2.11 -16.08
C GLU A 79 -10.71 2.50 -17.01
N THR A 80 -9.48 2.08 -16.68
CA THR A 80 -8.29 2.48 -17.43
C THR A 80 -7.50 1.28 -17.97
N PRO A 81 -6.81 1.44 -19.12
CA PRO A 81 -5.99 0.39 -19.70
C PRO A 81 -4.53 0.41 -19.20
N PHE A 82 -4.18 1.30 -18.27
CA PHE A 82 -2.77 1.56 -17.92
C PHE A 82 -2.14 0.48 -17.03
N TYR A 83 -2.95 -0.37 -16.41
CA TYR A 83 -2.53 -1.35 -15.41
C TYR A 83 -2.56 -2.77 -15.99
N THR A 84 -1.49 -3.52 -15.74
CA THR A 84 -1.38 -4.93 -16.15
C THR A 84 -2.40 -5.81 -15.42
N PRO A 85 -2.75 -7.00 -15.93
CA PRO A 85 -3.64 -7.93 -15.23
C PRO A 85 -3.19 -8.23 -13.79
N ARG A 86 -1.89 -8.42 -13.58
CA ARG A 86 -1.30 -8.64 -12.25
C ARG A 86 -1.50 -7.45 -11.31
N GLU A 87 -1.26 -6.22 -11.79
CA GLU A 87 -1.52 -4.99 -11.01
C GLU A 87 -3.00 -4.85 -10.66
N ARG A 88 -3.90 -5.13 -11.62
CA ARG A 88 -5.35 -5.07 -11.42
C ARG A 88 -5.81 -6.07 -10.36
N ALA A 89 -5.28 -7.29 -10.37
CA ALA A 89 -5.55 -8.29 -9.34
C ALA A 89 -5.08 -7.82 -7.96
N ALA A 90 -3.87 -7.28 -7.86
CA ALA A 90 -3.35 -6.74 -6.60
C ALA A 90 -4.15 -5.54 -6.08
N LEU A 91 -4.58 -4.63 -6.97
CA LEU A 91 -5.41 -3.48 -6.61
C LEU A 91 -6.80 -3.91 -6.13
N ALA A 92 -7.41 -4.92 -6.77
CA ALA A 92 -8.66 -5.49 -6.30
C ALA A 92 -8.51 -6.15 -4.92
N TRP A 93 -7.45 -6.94 -4.73
CA TRP A 93 -7.12 -7.56 -3.46
C TRP A 93 -6.88 -6.52 -2.34
N ALA A 94 -6.17 -5.44 -2.66
CA ALA A 94 -5.90 -4.33 -1.74
C ALA A 94 -7.17 -3.56 -1.34
N GLU A 95 -8.06 -3.29 -2.30
CA GLU A 95 -9.38 -2.67 -2.02
C GLU A 95 -10.22 -3.54 -1.08
N ALA A 96 -10.33 -4.84 -1.36
CA ALA A 96 -11.11 -5.76 -0.54
C ALA A 96 -10.59 -5.90 0.89
N ASN A 97 -9.26 -6.07 1.05
CA ASN A 97 -8.63 -6.14 2.37
C ASN A 97 -8.73 -4.83 3.16
N THR A 98 -8.72 -3.68 2.47
CA THR A 98 -8.86 -2.37 3.12
C THR A 98 -10.30 -2.11 3.56
N LEU A 99 -11.27 -2.51 2.74
CA LEU A 99 -12.71 -2.39 2.98
C LEU A 99 -13.32 -3.67 3.57
N LEU A 100 -12.55 -4.39 4.39
CA LEU A 100 -12.87 -5.74 4.86
C LEU A 100 -14.26 -5.85 5.52
N ALA A 101 -14.69 -4.80 6.24
CA ALA A 101 -15.99 -4.75 6.91
C ALA A 101 -17.20 -4.66 5.96
N GLY A 102 -16.99 -4.31 4.69
CA GLY A 102 -18.06 -4.13 3.70
C GLY A 102 -18.44 -5.44 3.01
N ASN A 103 -17.60 -5.90 2.08
CA ASN A 103 -17.92 -7.01 1.18
C ASN A 103 -17.13 -8.30 1.46
N GLY A 104 -16.18 -8.27 2.40
CA GLY A 104 -15.28 -9.40 2.66
C GLY A 104 -14.37 -9.72 1.48
N ILE A 105 -13.81 -10.94 1.51
CA ILE A 105 -12.99 -11.53 0.44
C ILE A 105 -13.70 -12.83 0.05
N ASP A 106 -14.20 -12.92 -1.17
CA ASP A 106 -14.85 -14.12 -1.69
C ASP A 106 -13.86 -15.03 -2.45
N ASP A 107 -14.28 -16.27 -2.68
CA ASP A 107 -13.47 -17.28 -3.36
C ASP A 107 -13.14 -16.84 -4.80
N ALA A 108 -14.05 -16.13 -5.47
CA ALA A 108 -13.83 -15.65 -6.83
C ALA A 108 -12.67 -14.63 -6.90
N LEU A 109 -12.62 -13.68 -5.97
CA LEU A 109 -11.51 -12.74 -5.84
C LEU A 109 -10.22 -13.44 -5.46
N PHE A 110 -10.28 -14.40 -4.53
CA PHE A 110 -9.12 -15.19 -4.14
C PHE A 110 -8.51 -15.93 -5.33
N GLU A 111 -9.32 -16.72 -6.06
CA GLU A 111 -8.84 -17.48 -7.22
C GLU A 111 -8.31 -16.56 -8.32
N ALA A 112 -9.04 -15.50 -8.67
CA ALA A 112 -8.60 -14.52 -9.67
C ALA A 112 -7.29 -13.83 -9.28
N THR A 113 -7.05 -13.60 -7.99
CA THR A 113 -5.77 -13.05 -7.53
C THR A 113 -4.67 -14.11 -7.54
N ARG A 114 -5.00 -15.35 -7.13
CA ARG A 114 -4.06 -16.46 -7.04
C ARG A 114 -3.51 -16.89 -8.41
N GLU A 115 -4.25 -16.69 -9.50
CA GLU A 115 -3.74 -16.85 -10.87
C GLU A 115 -2.50 -16.01 -11.17
N HIS A 116 -2.34 -14.87 -10.47
CA HIS A 116 -1.26 -13.93 -10.70
C HIS A 116 -0.13 -13.97 -9.68
N PHE A 117 -0.31 -14.60 -8.52
CA PHE A 117 0.66 -14.59 -7.41
C PHE A 117 0.85 -15.97 -6.83
N SER A 118 2.07 -16.41 -6.52
CA SER A 118 2.26 -17.64 -5.73
C SER A 118 1.64 -17.55 -4.33
N GLU A 119 1.54 -18.66 -3.59
CA GLU A 119 1.05 -18.64 -2.21
C GLU A 119 1.87 -17.70 -1.32
N ARG A 120 3.20 -17.73 -1.49
CA ARG A 120 4.09 -16.80 -0.83
C ARG A 120 3.83 -15.36 -1.30
N GLY A 121 3.75 -15.14 -2.61
CA GLY A 121 3.51 -13.80 -3.18
C GLY A 121 2.19 -13.17 -2.71
N LEU A 122 1.11 -13.96 -2.62
CA LEU A 122 -0.19 -13.50 -2.11
C LEU A 122 -0.16 -13.24 -0.60
N THR A 123 0.59 -14.04 0.15
CA THR A 123 0.84 -13.80 1.58
C THR A 123 1.61 -12.48 1.77
N ASP A 124 2.70 -12.29 1.02
CA ASP A 124 3.52 -11.08 1.06
C ASP A 124 2.70 -9.84 0.64
N LEU A 125 1.84 -9.98 -0.39
CA LEU A 125 0.92 -8.93 -0.83
C LEU A 125 -0.03 -8.52 0.31
N THR A 126 -0.58 -9.51 1.00
CA THR A 126 -1.50 -9.27 2.12
C THR A 126 -0.77 -8.61 3.29
N LEU A 127 0.46 -9.02 3.60
CA LEU A 127 1.30 -8.36 4.60
C LEU A 127 1.59 -6.91 4.23
N ALA A 128 1.88 -6.61 2.96
CA ALA A 128 2.07 -5.25 2.47
C ALA A 128 0.80 -4.40 2.71
N ILE A 129 -0.39 -4.94 2.38
CA ILE A 129 -1.67 -4.26 2.59
C ILE A 129 -1.96 -4.01 4.08
N CYS A 130 -1.70 -4.99 4.94
CA CYS A 130 -1.81 -4.84 6.39
C CYS A 130 -0.88 -3.74 6.91
N THR A 131 0.36 -3.71 6.40
CA THR A 131 1.39 -2.74 6.79
C THR A 131 0.95 -1.32 6.48
N ILE A 132 0.51 -1.04 5.25
CA ILE A 132 0.03 0.30 4.89
C ILE A 132 -1.26 0.68 5.61
N ASN A 133 -2.18 -0.27 5.84
CA ASN A 133 -3.38 -0.03 6.63
C ASN A 133 -3.05 0.37 8.08
N ALA A 134 -2.01 -0.21 8.67
CA ALA A 134 -1.53 0.15 10.00
C ALA A 134 -0.86 1.53 10.00
N TRP A 135 -0.01 1.84 9.01
CA TRP A 135 0.58 3.18 8.87
C TRP A 135 -0.46 4.28 8.68
N ASN A 136 -1.50 4.03 7.87
CA ASN A 136 -2.62 4.94 7.70
C ASN A 136 -3.33 5.22 9.03
N ARG A 137 -3.62 4.17 9.82
CA ARG A 137 -4.26 4.30 11.14
C ARG A 137 -3.43 5.14 12.11
N LEU A 138 -2.12 4.90 12.19
CA LEU A 138 -1.21 5.69 13.02
C LEU A 138 -1.19 7.16 12.57
N SER A 139 -0.98 7.39 11.28
CA SER A 139 -0.84 8.74 10.70
C SER A 139 -2.11 9.57 10.85
N ILE A 140 -3.29 8.98 10.62
CA ILE A 140 -4.58 9.65 10.76
C ILE A 140 -4.89 9.93 12.25
N SER A 141 -4.70 8.93 13.12
CA SER A 141 -5.00 9.07 14.55
C SER A 141 -4.21 10.22 15.17
N PHE A 142 -2.94 10.34 14.78
CA PHE A 142 -2.01 11.32 15.33
C PHE A 142 -1.76 12.53 14.41
N ALA A 143 -2.57 12.71 13.36
CA ALA A 143 -2.56 13.84 12.44
C ALA A 143 -1.16 14.20 11.89
N ALA A 144 -0.43 13.21 11.36
CA ALA A 144 0.87 13.45 10.72
C ALA A 144 0.77 14.51 9.61
N ASP A 145 1.77 15.40 9.53
CA ASP A 145 1.75 16.57 8.63
C ASP A 145 2.22 16.20 7.21
N ALA A 146 1.30 16.25 6.25
CA ALA A 146 1.62 16.03 4.83
C ALA A 146 2.45 17.17 4.23
N GLY A 147 3.22 16.89 3.18
CA GLY A 147 3.97 17.88 2.40
C GLY A 147 5.43 18.05 2.81
N SER A 148 5.80 17.68 4.04
CA SER A 148 7.17 17.80 4.56
C SER A 148 8.11 16.68 4.09
N TYR A 149 7.55 15.54 3.68
CA TYR A 149 8.34 14.39 3.22
C TYR A 149 9.09 14.72 1.93
N GLN A 150 10.37 14.36 1.89
CA GLN A 150 11.20 14.36 0.69
C GLN A 150 11.73 12.94 0.51
N PRO A 151 11.53 12.32 -0.67
CA PRO A 151 12.21 11.09 -1.01
C PRO A 151 13.71 11.26 -0.81
N ALA A 152 14.38 10.21 -0.31
CA ALA A 152 15.84 10.17 -0.21
C ALA A 152 16.51 10.17 -1.60
#